data_AF-A0A8T0IW66-F1
#
_entry.id   AF-A0A8T0IW66-F1
#
_cell.length_a   1.000
_cell.length_b   1.000
_cell.length_c   1.000
_cell.angle_alpha   90.00
_cell.angle_beta   90.00
_cell.angle_gamma   90.00
#
_symmetry.space_group_name_H-M   'P 1'
#
loop_
_entity.id
_entity.type
_entity.pdbx_description
1 polymer ?
#
loop_
_entity_poly.entity_id
_entity_poly.type
_entity_poly.pdbx_seq_one_letter_code
_entity_poly.pdbx_strand_id
1 'polypeptide(L)'
;MGYCGPGYDWTVLLFMRRFVERNRRDVEEKSDQLKAISNLAALFCGFATVTLTQFIVEPDNSWVVLGIYGVLTALVEGLMVISMVTCTLILGSIVKMGRLYVNEVAEEEFMFQCRDFCLNFQLGNRPPCPKRTLEAFWELRCEKSWQRAFLCFSFGVSAFVCSLIVVGWVKFASKSVVTAGLFTFISCVSVVIWMAIQYSWGSYTRKRRAGRDQSIRSGNPDGLPFDWYLAPDFRQSNLTTL
;
A
#
# COMPACT_ATOMS: atom_id res chain seq x y z
N MET A 1 42.01 -25.77 -1.63
CA MET A 1 42.10 -24.34 -2.01
C MET A 1 41.79 -24.22 -3.49
N GLY A 2 40.51 -24.02 -3.83
CA GLY A 2 40.08 -23.82 -5.21
C GLY A 2 40.21 -22.34 -5.56
N TYR A 3 41.07 -22.02 -6.53
CA TYR A 3 41.19 -20.69 -7.10
C TYR A 3 39.89 -20.35 -7.85
N CYS A 4 39.12 -19.38 -7.33
CA CYS A 4 38.05 -18.74 -8.10
C CYS A 4 38.71 -18.00 -9.28
N GLY A 5 38.32 -18.36 -10.52
CA GLY A 5 38.76 -17.61 -11.70
C GLY A 5 38.19 -16.18 -11.70
N PRO A 6 38.92 -15.19 -12.26
CA PRO A 6 38.57 -13.77 -12.19
C PRO A 6 37.26 -13.39 -12.89
N GLY A 7 36.59 -14.28 -13.63
CA GLY A 7 35.34 -14.00 -14.34
C GLY A 7 34.05 -14.20 -13.52
N TYR A 8 34.06 -15.11 -12.54
CA TYR A 8 32.85 -15.52 -11.82
C TYR A 8 32.48 -14.54 -10.69
N ASP A 9 33.49 -13.91 -10.08
CA ASP A 9 33.32 -12.90 -9.02
C ASP A 9 32.53 -11.68 -9.51
N TRP A 10 32.81 -11.19 -10.72
CA TRP A 10 32.11 -10.03 -11.29
C TRP A 10 30.64 -10.29 -11.55
N THR A 11 30.28 -11.52 -11.96
CA THR A 11 28.88 -11.85 -12.23
C THR A 11 28.03 -11.92 -10.96
N VAL A 12 28.58 -12.48 -9.88
CA VAL A 12 27.92 -12.56 -8.57
C VAL A 12 27.77 -11.15 -7.98
N LEU A 13 28.81 -10.33 -8.05
CA LEU A 13 28.78 -8.94 -7.59
C LEU A 13 27.79 -8.07 -8.39
N LEU A 14 27.76 -8.21 -9.71
CA LEU A 14 26.82 -7.49 -10.57
C LEU A 14 25.37 -7.89 -10.24
N PHE A 15 25.13 -9.18 -10.05
CA PHE A 15 23.81 -9.71 -9.69
C PHE A 15 23.34 -9.15 -8.34
N MET A 16 24.19 -9.20 -7.31
CA MET A 16 23.88 -8.66 -6.00
C MET A 16 23.59 -7.16 -6.04
N ARG A 17 24.44 -6.38 -6.73
CA ARG A 17 24.20 -4.94 -6.91
C ARG A 17 22.86 -4.65 -7.56
N ARG A 18 22.49 -5.40 -8.60
CA ARG A 18 21.18 -5.23 -9.27
C ARG A 18 20.02 -5.60 -8.35
N PHE A 19 20.16 -6.66 -7.56
CA PHE A 19 19.14 -7.10 -6.62
C PHE A 19 18.93 -6.09 -5.49
N VAL A 20 20.01 -5.64 -4.84
CA VAL A 20 19.96 -4.61 -3.79
C VAL A 20 19.35 -3.32 -4.34
N GLU A 21 19.80 -2.90 -5.52
CA GLU A 21 19.31 -1.68 -6.17
C GLU A 21 17.81 -1.77 -6.51
N ARG A 22 17.33 -2.93 -6.94
CA ARG A 22 15.89 -3.14 -7.19
C ARG A 22 15.08 -3.07 -5.89
N ASN A 23 15.50 -3.76 -4.83
CA ASN A 23 14.80 -3.68 -3.54
C ASN A 23 14.81 -2.25 -2.97
N ARG A 24 15.91 -1.51 -3.15
CA ARG A 24 16.01 -0.10 -2.75
C ARG A 24 14.96 0.73 -3.47
N ARG A 25 14.80 0.56 -4.78
CA ARG A 25 13.73 1.25 -5.55
C ARG A 25 12.34 0.84 -5.09
N ASP A 26 12.09 -0.45 -4.88
CA ASP A 26 10.79 -0.92 -4.40
C ASP A 26 10.44 -0.32 -3.03
N VAL A 27 11.43 -0.19 -2.13
CA VAL A 27 11.29 0.52 -0.85
C VAL A 27 10.95 1.99 -1.08
N GLU A 28 11.70 2.68 -1.94
CA GLU A 28 11.53 4.10 -2.22
C GLU A 28 10.15 4.38 -2.82
N GLU A 29 9.73 3.64 -3.84
CA GLU A 29 8.43 3.76 -4.49
C GLU A 29 7.27 3.58 -3.50
N LYS A 30 7.32 2.53 -2.68
CA LYS A 30 6.30 2.29 -1.64
C LYS A 30 6.30 3.38 -0.58
N SER A 31 7.49 3.85 -0.19
CA SER A 31 7.62 4.93 0.78
C SER A 31 7.02 6.24 0.27
N ASP A 32 7.24 6.57 -1.01
CA ASP A 32 6.75 7.80 -1.62
C ASP A 32 5.24 7.76 -1.82
N GLN A 33 4.69 6.59 -2.18
CA GLN A 33 3.25 6.37 -2.19
C GLN A 33 2.62 6.62 -0.81
N LEU A 34 3.22 6.09 0.26
CA LEU A 34 2.71 6.26 1.63
C LEU A 34 2.81 7.72 2.11
N LYS A 35 3.90 8.42 1.78
CA LYS A 35 4.07 9.86 2.07
C LYS A 35 3.00 10.69 1.37
N ALA A 36 2.75 10.42 0.10
CA ALA A 36 1.74 11.14 -0.68
C ALA A 36 0.33 10.98 -0.07
N ILE A 37 -0.05 9.76 0.32
CA ILE A 37 -1.36 9.49 0.96
C ILE A 37 -1.45 10.18 2.32
N SER A 38 -0.40 10.10 3.15
CA SER A 38 -0.33 10.77 4.45
C SER A 38 -0.51 12.29 4.32
N ASN A 39 0.17 12.90 3.35
CA ASN A 39 0.08 14.34 3.10
C ASN A 39 -1.32 14.75 2.61
N LEU A 40 -1.92 13.99 1.70
CA LEU A 40 -3.30 14.24 1.26
C LEU A 40 -4.31 14.11 2.41
N ALA A 41 -4.17 13.10 3.27
CA ALA A 41 -5.05 12.92 4.42
C ALA A 41 -4.97 14.11 5.39
N ALA A 42 -3.76 14.63 5.64
CA ALA A 42 -3.57 15.82 6.47
C ALA A 42 -4.25 17.07 5.86
N LEU A 43 -4.17 17.24 4.54
CA LEU A 43 -4.85 18.35 3.84
C LEU A 43 -6.38 18.27 3.98
N PHE A 44 -6.96 17.09 3.78
CA PHE A 44 -8.42 16.90 3.96
C PHE A 44 -8.85 17.11 5.41
N CYS A 45 -8.08 16.62 6.37
CA CYS A 45 -8.32 16.85 7.80
C CYS A 45 -8.30 18.35 8.11
N GLY A 46 -7.27 19.06 7.68
CA GLY A 46 -7.15 20.51 7.88
C GLY A 46 -8.30 21.29 7.23
N PHE A 47 -8.68 20.92 6.00
CA PHE A 47 -9.82 21.55 5.34
C PHE A 47 -11.13 21.30 6.11
N ALA A 48 -11.37 20.08 6.61
CA ALA A 48 -12.54 19.76 7.41
C ALA A 48 -12.59 20.59 8.71
N THR A 49 -11.48 20.70 9.44
CA THR A 49 -11.38 21.53 10.65
C THR A 49 -11.62 23.02 10.35
N VAL A 50 -11.05 23.54 9.26
CA VAL A 50 -11.24 24.93 8.84
C VAL A 50 -12.71 25.19 8.49
N THR A 51 -13.35 24.27 7.76
CA THR A 51 -14.80 24.42 7.48
C THR A 51 -15.61 24.43 8.77
N LEU A 52 -15.33 23.53 9.72
CA LEU A 52 -16.03 23.50 11.01
C LEU A 52 -15.95 24.83 11.77
N THR A 53 -14.77 25.46 11.80
CA THR A 53 -14.53 26.70 12.54
C THR A 53 -15.04 27.96 11.83
N GLN A 54 -15.08 27.97 10.50
CA GLN A 54 -15.55 29.11 9.71
C GLN A 54 -17.07 29.18 9.56
N PHE A 55 -17.78 28.07 9.82
CA PHE A 55 -19.24 28.05 9.74
C PHE A 55 -19.89 28.73 10.94
N ILE A 56 -20.23 30.00 10.77
CA ILE A 56 -21.11 30.74 11.69
C ILE A 56 -22.55 30.40 11.33
N VAL A 57 -23.28 29.80 12.28
CA VAL A 57 -24.67 29.36 12.10
C VAL A 57 -25.62 30.42 12.63
N GLU A 58 -26.61 30.80 11.82
CA GLU A 58 -27.72 31.66 12.28
C GLU A 58 -28.60 30.90 13.30
N PRO A 59 -29.11 31.58 14.34
CA PRO A 59 -29.75 30.94 15.50
C PRO A 59 -31.06 30.22 15.19
N ASP A 60 -31.62 30.37 14.00
CA ASP A 60 -32.91 29.80 13.58
C ASP A 60 -32.78 28.42 12.89
N ASN A 61 -31.57 27.87 12.82
CA ASN A 61 -31.32 26.60 12.16
C ASN A 61 -31.60 25.38 13.04
N SER A 62 -32.10 24.30 12.42
CA SER A 62 -32.42 23.07 13.13
C SER A 62 -31.17 22.44 13.79
N TRP A 63 -31.18 22.33 15.12
CA TRP A 63 -30.11 21.72 15.93
C TRP A 63 -29.71 20.30 15.47
N VAL A 64 -30.66 19.57 14.88
CA VAL A 64 -30.45 18.20 14.36
C VAL A 64 -29.46 18.19 13.19
N VAL A 65 -29.60 19.11 12.24
CA VAL A 65 -28.72 19.18 11.05
C VAL A 65 -27.31 19.60 11.45
N LEU A 66 -27.21 20.51 12.43
CA LEU A 66 -25.93 20.92 13.00
C LEU A 66 -25.24 19.77 13.75
N GLY A 67 -25.99 18.99 14.53
CA GLY A 67 -25.48 17.79 15.19
C GLY A 67 -24.97 16.75 14.20
N ILE A 68 -25.73 16.48 13.13
CA ILE A 68 -25.31 15.56 12.05
C ILE A 68 -24.02 16.05 11.37
N TYR A 69 -23.91 17.35 11.09
CA TYR A 69 -22.69 17.93 10.52
C TYR A 69 -21.47 17.76 11.44
N GLY A 70 -21.61 18.03 12.74
CA GLY A 70 -20.54 17.84 13.72
C GLY A 70 -20.08 16.38 13.80
N VAL A 71 -21.02 15.43 13.85
CA VAL A 71 -20.71 13.99 13.88
C VAL A 71 -20.02 13.54 12.60
N LEU A 72 -20.50 13.97 11.43
CA LEU A 72 -19.87 13.66 10.15
C LEU A 72 -18.44 14.20 10.06
N THR A 73 -18.23 15.43 10.54
CA THR A 73 -16.90 16.06 10.53
C THR A 73 -15.92 15.34 11.47
N ALA A 74 -16.37 14.99 12.68
CA ALA A 74 -15.56 14.19 13.62
C ALA A 74 -15.23 12.81 13.04
N LEU A 75 -16.17 12.18 12.33
CA LEU A 75 -15.96 10.92 11.64
C LEU A 75 -14.93 11.05 10.51
N VAL A 76 -14.98 12.14 9.73
CA VAL A 76 -13.98 12.44 8.70
C VAL A 76 -12.58 12.57 9.30
N GLU A 77 -12.42 13.41 10.32
CA GLU A 77 -11.13 13.62 10.98
C GLU A 77 -10.60 12.31 11.58
N GLY A 78 -11.45 11.55 12.27
CA GLY A 78 -11.08 10.26 12.86
C GLY A 78 -10.57 9.27 11.80
N LEU A 79 -11.28 9.11 10.68
CA LEU A 79 -10.88 8.20 9.60
C LEU A 79 -9.59 8.64 8.91
N MET A 80 -9.41 9.95 8.69
CA MET A 80 -8.21 10.51 8.08
C MET A 80 -6.98 10.33 8.98
N VAL A 81 -7.12 10.60 10.29
CA VAL A 81 -6.06 10.40 11.28
C VAL A 81 -5.67 8.94 11.39
N ILE A 82 -6.65 8.01 11.44
CA ILE A 82 -6.37 6.57 11.46
C ILE A 82 -5.58 6.14 10.21
N SER A 83 -5.97 6.63 9.03
CA SER A 83 -5.24 6.36 7.79
C SER A 83 -3.81 6.91 7.83
N MET A 84 -3.64 8.17 8.23
CA MET A 84 -2.35 8.86 8.31
C MET A 84 -1.39 8.17 9.29
N VAL A 85 -1.87 7.84 10.49
CA VAL A 85 -1.08 7.12 11.52
C VAL A 85 -0.69 5.74 11.00
N THR A 86 -1.62 5.00 10.39
CA THR A 86 -1.31 3.68 9.83
C THR A 86 -0.26 3.77 8.72
N CYS A 87 -0.36 4.75 7.82
CA CYS A 87 0.64 4.98 6.77
C CYS A 87 2.01 5.32 7.37
N THR A 88 2.05 6.14 8.41
CA THR A 88 3.29 6.51 9.11
C THR A 88 3.93 5.31 9.81
N LEU A 89 3.13 4.48 10.48
CA LEU A 89 3.62 3.26 11.13
C LEU A 89 4.15 2.25 10.10
N ILE A 90 3.48 2.11 8.95
CA ILE A 90 3.96 1.26 7.86
C ILE A 90 5.27 1.81 7.29
N LEU A 91 5.36 3.12 7.05
CA LEU A 91 6.58 3.78 6.59
C LEU A 91 7.73 3.57 7.58
N GLY A 92 7.49 3.74 8.88
CA GLY A 92 8.48 3.46 9.93
C GLY A 92 8.93 2.00 9.92
N SER A 93 8.02 1.05 9.68
CA SER A 93 8.36 -0.37 9.54
C SER A 93 9.24 -0.65 8.32
N ILE A 94 8.97 -0.01 7.18
CA ILE A 94 9.77 -0.12 5.96
C ILE A 94 11.17 0.45 6.19
N VAL A 95 11.29 1.64 6.78
CA VAL A 95 12.59 2.27 7.08
C VAL A 95 13.41 1.41 8.04
N LYS A 96 12.77 0.85 9.08
CA LYS A 96 13.43 -0.06 10.02
C LYS A 96 13.92 -1.33 9.32
N MET A 97 13.13 -1.89 8.40
CA MET A 97 13.56 -3.03 7.62
C MET A 97 14.70 -2.69 6.67
N GLY A 98 14.65 -1.54 6.00
CA GLY A 98 15.75 -1.06 5.14
C GLY A 98 17.09 -1.00 5.87
N ARG A 99 17.09 -0.55 7.14
CA ARG A 99 18.31 -0.56 7.98
C ARG A 99 18.78 -1.98 8.35
N LEU A 100 17.87 -2.93 8.53
CA LEU A 100 18.20 -4.33 8.81
C LEU A 100 18.72 -5.09 7.59
N TYR A 101 18.34 -4.69 6.37
CA TYR A 101 18.92 -5.23 5.13
C TYR A 101 20.38 -4.83 4.94
N VAL A 102 20.76 -3.64 5.40
CA VAL A 102 22.14 -3.13 5.38
C VAL A 102 23.01 -3.80 6.45
N ASN A 103 22.51 -4.83 7.14
CA ASN A 103 23.33 -5.59 8.07
C ASN A 103 24.18 -6.58 7.26
N GLU A 104 25.50 -6.33 7.21
CA GLU A 104 26.51 -7.05 6.40
C GLU A 104 26.37 -8.58 6.46
N VAL A 105 25.98 -9.13 7.61
CA VAL A 105 25.78 -10.56 7.85
C VAL A 105 24.76 -11.22 6.92
N ALA A 106 23.66 -10.53 6.57
CA ALA A 106 22.64 -11.07 5.67
C ALA A 106 23.09 -11.02 4.20
N GLU A 107 23.92 -10.03 3.84
CA GLU A 107 24.56 -9.98 2.53
C GLU A 107 25.60 -11.09 2.41
N GLU A 108 26.38 -11.36 3.45
CA GLU A 108 27.38 -12.43 3.49
C GLU A 108 26.76 -13.83 3.31
N GLU A 109 25.67 -14.15 4.01
CA GLU A 109 24.97 -15.43 3.84
C GLU A 109 24.43 -15.60 2.42
N PHE A 110 23.92 -14.53 1.82
CA PHE A 110 23.42 -14.55 0.46
C PHE A 110 24.55 -14.64 -0.57
N MET A 111 25.67 -13.95 -0.35
CA MET A 111 26.88 -14.05 -1.17
C MET A 111 27.46 -15.47 -1.11
N PHE A 112 27.46 -16.11 0.06
CA PHE A 112 27.87 -17.49 0.21
C PHE A 112 26.99 -18.44 -0.62
N GLN A 113 25.66 -18.28 -0.56
CA GLN A 113 24.71 -19.09 -1.35
C GLN A 113 24.85 -18.85 -2.85
N CYS A 114 25.01 -17.60 -3.30
CA CYS A 114 25.23 -17.28 -4.72
C CYS A 114 26.55 -17.87 -5.24
N ARG A 115 27.62 -17.77 -4.43
CA ARG A 115 28.92 -18.34 -4.77
C ARG A 115 28.86 -19.85 -4.86
N ASP A 116 28.21 -20.51 -3.89
CA ASP A 116 28.00 -21.96 -3.90
C ASP A 116 27.19 -22.41 -5.14
N PHE A 117 26.14 -21.67 -5.47
CA PHE A 117 25.33 -21.92 -6.67
C PHE A 117 26.14 -21.79 -7.96
N CYS A 118 26.98 -20.77 -8.10
CA CYS A 118 27.83 -20.61 -9.28
C CYS A 118 28.89 -21.71 -9.40
N LEU A 119 29.42 -22.20 -8.28
CA LEU A 119 30.44 -23.26 -8.27
C LEU A 119 29.83 -24.65 -8.52
N ASN A 120 28.62 -24.89 -8.02
CA ASN A 120 27.95 -26.20 -8.05
C ASN A 120 26.71 -26.21 -8.97
N PHE A 121 26.70 -25.37 -10.01
CA PHE A 121 25.56 -25.25 -10.91
C PHE A 121 25.32 -26.55 -11.67
N GLN A 122 24.08 -27.08 -11.58
CA GLN A 122 23.58 -28.17 -12.41
C GLN A 122 22.33 -27.69 -13.15
N LEU A 123 22.13 -28.14 -14.39
CA LEU A 123 20.91 -27.85 -15.15
C LEU A 123 19.68 -28.27 -14.33
N GLY A 124 18.82 -27.32 -13.97
CA GLY A 124 17.62 -27.54 -13.14
C GLY A 124 17.74 -26.98 -11.71
N ASN A 125 18.94 -26.63 -11.24
CA ASN A 125 19.10 -25.95 -9.95
C ASN A 125 18.57 -24.52 -10.03
N ARG A 126 17.72 -24.14 -9.06
CA ARG A 126 17.18 -22.78 -8.95
C ARG A 126 18.18 -21.86 -8.25
N PRO A 127 18.31 -20.60 -8.69
CA PRO A 127 19.17 -19.64 -8.03
C PRO A 127 18.72 -19.43 -6.58
N PRO A 128 19.65 -19.20 -5.63
CA PRO A 128 19.29 -18.91 -4.26
C PRO A 128 18.46 -17.63 -4.19
N CYS A 129 17.29 -17.71 -3.57
CA CYS A 129 16.47 -16.55 -3.27
C CYS A 129 16.76 -16.05 -1.85
N PRO A 130 16.89 -14.73 -1.65
CA PRO A 130 17.10 -14.18 -0.32
C PRO A 130 15.89 -14.44 0.58
N LYS A 131 16.15 -14.99 1.77
CA LYS A 131 15.12 -15.46 2.73
C LYS A 131 14.21 -14.36 3.27
N ARG A 132 14.64 -13.10 3.18
CA ARG A 132 13.82 -11.92 3.46
C ARG A 132 13.83 -11.08 2.18
N THR A 133 12.66 -10.88 1.59
CA THR A 133 12.40 -9.83 0.59
C THR A 133 11.42 -8.82 1.18
N LEU A 134 11.51 -7.55 0.74
CA LEU A 134 10.54 -6.54 1.15
C LEU A 134 9.12 -7.00 0.78
N GLU A 135 8.96 -7.60 -0.40
CA GLU A 135 7.68 -8.11 -0.89
C GLU A 135 7.06 -9.14 0.07
N ALA A 136 7.84 -10.12 0.55
CA ALA A 136 7.34 -11.12 1.50
C ALA A 136 6.95 -10.50 2.84
N PHE A 137 7.75 -9.56 3.36
CA PHE A 137 7.41 -8.82 4.58
C PHE A 137 6.15 -7.99 4.40
N TRP A 138 6.04 -7.29 3.26
CA TRP A 138 4.92 -6.44 2.92
C TRP A 138 3.62 -7.27 2.82
N GLU A 139 3.63 -8.38 2.10
CA GLU A 139 2.47 -9.27 1.96
C GLU A 139 2.01 -9.85 3.30
N LEU A 140 2.95 -10.24 4.18
CA LEU A 140 2.64 -10.86 5.47
C LEU A 140 2.07 -9.87 6.48
N ARG A 141 2.62 -8.65 6.55
CA ARG A 141 2.31 -7.71 7.64
C ARG A 141 1.70 -6.38 7.19
N CYS A 142 2.21 -5.79 6.12
CA CYS A 142 1.85 -4.42 5.74
C CYS A 142 0.60 -4.37 4.86
N GLU A 143 0.42 -5.32 3.94
CA GLU A 143 -0.62 -5.28 2.90
C GLU A 143 -2.03 -5.16 3.50
N LYS A 144 -2.36 -5.98 4.52
CA LYS A 144 -3.69 -5.94 5.15
C LYS A 144 -3.94 -4.61 5.88
N SER A 145 -2.93 -4.09 6.56
CA SER A 145 -3.03 -2.82 7.29
C SER A 145 -3.10 -1.64 6.33
N TRP A 146 -2.34 -1.68 5.24
CA TRP A 146 -2.37 -0.69 4.17
C TRP A 146 -3.73 -0.66 3.47
N GLN A 147 -4.29 -1.81 3.11
CA GLN A 147 -5.63 -1.89 2.51
C GLN A 147 -6.71 -1.29 3.42
N ARG A 148 -6.64 -1.56 4.73
CA ARG A 148 -7.55 -0.96 5.71
C ARG A 148 -7.36 0.55 5.81
N ALA A 149 -6.12 1.03 5.85
CA ALA A 149 -5.82 2.47 5.87
C ALA A 149 -6.34 3.17 4.60
N PHE A 150 -6.13 2.58 3.43
CA PHE A 150 -6.62 3.08 2.16
C PHE A 150 -8.16 3.10 2.10
N LEU A 151 -8.81 2.11 2.70
CA LEU A 151 -10.27 2.08 2.81
C LEU A 151 -10.79 3.15 3.77
N CYS A 152 -10.15 3.33 4.94
CA CYS A 152 -10.46 4.43 5.86
C CYS A 152 -10.28 5.80 5.19
N PHE A 153 -9.19 5.99 4.43
CA PHE A 153 -8.97 7.20 3.65
C PHE A 153 -10.09 7.44 2.64
N SER A 154 -10.44 6.42 1.85
CA SER A 154 -11.47 6.52 0.81
C SER A 154 -12.85 6.79 1.38
N PHE A 155 -13.20 6.15 2.49
CA PHE A 155 -14.44 6.39 3.21
C PHE A 155 -14.45 7.78 3.87
N GLY A 156 -13.30 8.23 4.40
CA GLY A 156 -13.13 9.58 4.92
C GLY A 156 -13.36 10.66 3.85
N VAL A 157 -12.81 10.50 2.65
CA VAL A 157 -13.06 11.43 1.53
C VAL A 157 -14.54 11.48 1.17
N SER A 158 -15.21 10.32 1.16
CA SER A 158 -16.64 10.22 0.85
C SER A 158 -17.49 10.91 1.93
N ALA A 159 -17.18 10.65 3.20
CA ALA A 159 -17.84 11.30 4.33
C ALA A 159 -17.62 12.82 4.34
N PHE A 160 -16.46 13.28 3.88
CA PHE A 160 -16.14 14.70 3.73
C PHE A 160 -17.00 15.38 2.65
N VAL A 161 -17.20 14.74 1.50
CA VAL A 161 -18.12 15.29 0.49
C VAL A 161 -19.57 15.28 1.01
N CYS A 162 -19.97 14.25 1.78
CA CYS A 162 -21.27 14.23 2.44
C CYS A 162 -21.44 15.35 3.47
N SER A 163 -20.40 15.71 4.24
CA SER A 163 -20.49 16.83 5.18
C SER A 163 -20.66 18.16 4.44
N LEU A 164 -20.04 18.32 3.26
CA LEU A 164 -20.26 19.49 2.40
C LEU A 164 -21.71 19.60 1.89
N ILE A 165 -22.38 18.47 1.61
CA ILE A 165 -23.80 18.45 1.22
C ILE A 165 -24.66 19.06 2.34
N VAL A 166 -24.44 18.62 3.58
CA VAL A 166 -25.18 19.12 4.76
C VAL A 166 -24.94 20.61 4.95
N VAL A 167 -23.68 21.04 4.82
CA VAL A 167 -23.28 22.45 4.88
C VAL A 167 -23.93 23.29 3.78
N GLY A 168 -23.91 22.81 2.54
CA GLY A 168 -24.52 23.49 1.40
C GLY A 168 -26.02 23.65 1.62
N TRP A 169 -26.68 22.64 2.18
CA TRP A 169 -28.09 22.71 2.54
C TRP A 169 -28.34 23.80 3.59
N VAL A 170 -27.59 23.79 4.68
CA VAL A 170 -27.67 24.80 5.76
C VAL A 170 -27.48 26.23 5.23
N LYS A 171 -26.57 26.42 4.28
CA LYS A 171 -26.23 27.76 3.74
C LYS A 171 -27.21 28.27 2.69
N PHE A 172 -27.73 27.40 1.82
CA PHE A 172 -28.52 27.80 0.66
C PHE A 172 -30.03 27.59 0.84
N ALA A 173 -30.47 26.72 1.74
CA ALA A 173 -31.90 26.46 1.95
C ALA A 173 -32.70 27.72 2.28
N SER A 174 -32.13 28.65 3.06
CA SER A 174 -32.79 29.90 3.43
C SER A 174 -32.89 30.91 2.28
N LYS A 175 -32.04 30.82 1.25
CA LYS A 175 -31.98 31.78 0.14
C LYS A 175 -32.65 31.28 -1.14
N SER A 176 -32.40 30.03 -1.52
CA SER A 176 -32.98 29.40 -2.71
C SER A 176 -32.83 27.88 -2.66
N VAL A 177 -33.97 27.19 -2.65
CA VAL A 177 -34.05 25.72 -2.66
C VAL A 177 -33.49 25.15 -3.97
N VAL A 178 -33.58 25.88 -5.09
CA VAL A 178 -33.06 25.45 -6.39
C VAL A 178 -31.53 25.34 -6.36
N THR A 179 -30.84 26.32 -5.79
CA THR A 179 -29.38 26.32 -5.68
C THR A 179 -28.88 25.21 -4.75
N ALA A 180 -29.58 24.99 -3.62
CA ALA A 180 -29.29 23.89 -2.71
C ALA A 180 -29.50 22.53 -3.41
N GLY A 181 -30.58 22.37 -4.16
CA GLY A 181 -30.86 21.16 -4.94
C GLY A 181 -29.79 20.85 -5.99
N LEU A 182 -29.36 21.84 -6.76
CA LEU A 182 -28.29 21.66 -7.75
C LEU A 182 -26.95 21.31 -7.11
N PHE A 183 -26.59 21.98 -6.01
CA PHE A 183 -25.35 21.69 -5.29
C PHE A 183 -25.33 20.26 -4.75
N THR A 184 -26.40 19.85 -4.06
CA THR A 184 -26.53 18.50 -3.51
C THR A 184 -26.53 17.43 -4.61
N PHE A 185 -27.19 17.68 -5.75
CA PHE A 185 -27.17 16.78 -6.89
C PHE A 185 -25.76 16.55 -7.43
N ILE A 186 -25.01 17.63 -7.70
CA ILE A 186 -23.64 17.54 -8.23
C ILE A 186 -22.72 16.83 -7.23
N SER A 187 -22.82 17.16 -5.94
CA SER A 187 -22.04 16.49 -4.89
C SER A 187 -22.39 15.00 -4.77
N CYS A 188 -23.66 14.62 -4.86
CA CYS A 188 -24.07 13.21 -4.87
C CYS A 188 -23.50 12.45 -6.06
N VAL A 189 -23.57 13.01 -7.27
CA VAL A 189 -22.97 12.41 -8.47
C VAL A 189 -21.46 12.22 -8.28
N SER A 190 -20.78 13.21 -7.70
CA SER A 190 -19.34 13.12 -7.38
C SER A 190 -19.03 11.96 -6.43
N VAL A 191 -19.81 11.78 -5.36
CA VAL A 191 -19.65 10.65 -4.42
C VAL A 191 -19.89 9.30 -5.11
N VAL A 192 -20.90 9.20 -5.97
CA VAL A 192 -21.21 7.96 -6.70
C VAL A 192 -20.07 7.58 -7.65
N ILE A 193 -19.57 8.55 -8.42
CA ILE A 193 -18.42 8.31 -9.32
C ILE A 193 -17.18 7.91 -8.52
N TRP A 194 -16.90 8.63 -7.43
CA TRP A 194 -15.78 8.32 -6.53
C TRP A 194 -15.87 6.90 -5.98
N MET A 195 -17.03 6.51 -5.45
CA MET A 195 -17.26 5.16 -4.94
C MET A 195 -17.15 4.10 -6.03
N ALA A 196 -17.70 4.33 -7.23
CA ALA A 196 -17.59 3.40 -8.35
C ALA A 196 -16.12 3.14 -8.75
N ILE A 197 -15.30 4.20 -8.78
CA ILE A 197 -13.86 4.07 -9.00
C ILE A 197 -13.24 3.23 -7.88
N GLN A 198 -13.49 3.55 -6.61
CA GLN A 198 -12.91 2.81 -5.48
C GLN A 198 -13.29 1.32 -5.48
N TYR A 199 -14.55 0.98 -5.77
CA TYR A 199 -15.00 -0.41 -5.89
C TYR A 199 -14.34 -1.14 -7.07
N SER A 200 -14.22 -0.49 -8.22
CA SER A 200 -13.58 -1.07 -9.41
C SER A 200 -12.12 -1.41 -9.13
N TRP A 201 -11.35 -0.43 -8.62
CA TRP A 201 -9.93 -0.61 -8.31
C TRP A 201 -9.71 -1.58 -7.13
N GLY A 202 -10.59 -1.57 -6.13
CA GLY A 202 -10.57 -2.53 -5.02
C GLY A 202 -10.83 -3.98 -5.46
N SER A 203 -11.65 -4.18 -6.50
CA SER A 203 -11.86 -5.50 -7.10
C SER A 203 -10.63 -5.99 -7.86
N TYR A 204 -9.93 -5.11 -8.58
CA TYR A 204 -8.70 -5.47 -9.31
C TYR A 204 -7.56 -5.89 -8.39
N THR A 205 -7.34 -5.17 -7.29
CA THR A 205 -6.32 -5.55 -6.30
C THR A 205 -6.64 -6.87 -5.62
N ARG A 206 -7.93 -7.15 -5.36
CA ARG A 206 -8.38 -8.42 -4.78
C ARG A 206 -8.29 -9.61 -5.75
N LYS A 207 -8.56 -9.41 -7.04
CA LYS A 207 -8.48 -10.47 -8.08
C LYS A 207 -7.04 -10.91 -8.39
N ARG A 208 -6.06 -10.00 -8.35
CA ARG A 208 -4.63 -10.36 -8.51
C ARG A 208 -4.17 -11.42 -7.51
N ARG A 209 -4.75 -11.43 -6.31
CA ARG A 209 -4.43 -12.41 -5.26
C ARG A 209 -4.85 -13.83 -5.62
N ALA A 210 -6.05 -13.99 -6.16
CA ALA A 210 -6.55 -15.29 -6.60
C ALA A 210 -5.72 -15.88 -7.75
N GLY A 211 -5.29 -15.04 -8.71
CA GLY A 211 -4.44 -15.48 -9.82
C GLY A 211 -3.03 -15.89 -9.39
N ARG A 212 -2.39 -15.14 -8.48
CA ARG A 212 -1.04 -15.47 -7.97
C ARG A 212 -1.04 -16.75 -7.13
N ASP A 213 -2.04 -16.96 -6.27
CA ASP A 213 -2.16 -18.20 -5.49
C ASP A 213 -2.42 -19.43 -6.38
N GLN A 214 -3.08 -19.23 -7.53
CA GLN A 214 -3.39 -20.29 -8.49
C GLN A 214 -2.19 -20.63 -9.39
N SER A 215 -1.37 -19.63 -9.78
CA SER A 215 -0.12 -19.87 -10.51
C SER A 215 0.95 -20.51 -9.64
N ILE A 216 0.99 -20.23 -8.34
CA ILE A 216 1.88 -20.92 -7.39
C ILE A 216 1.46 -22.39 -7.21
N ARG A 217 0.16 -22.70 -7.27
CA ARG A 217 -0.36 -24.08 -7.20
C ARG A 217 -0.19 -24.87 -8.50
N SER A 218 -0.14 -24.19 -9.64
CA SER A 218 0.05 -24.82 -10.95
C SER A 218 1.54 -24.78 -11.30
N GLY A 219 2.29 -25.74 -10.76
CA GLY A 219 3.73 -25.85 -10.95
C GLY A 219 4.15 -25.69 -12.40
N ASN A 220 4.97 -24.68 -12.67
CA ASN A 220 5.70 -24.57 -13.93
C ASN A 220 6.94 -25.48 -13.79
N PRO A 221 7.11 -26.49 -14.67
CA PRO A 221 8.35 -27.24 -14.73
C PRO A 221 9.44 -26.31 -15.29
N ASP A 222 10.66 -26.57 -14.84
CA ASP A 222 11.92 -26.05 -15.39
C ASP A 222 12.32 -24.65 -14.94
N GLY A 223 13.18 -24.64 -13.91
CA GLY A 223 13.98 -23.48 -13.53
C GLY A 223 14.99 -23.17 -14.61
N LEU A 224 14.67 -22.21 -15.46
CA LEU A 224 15.68 -21.58 -16.31
C LEU A 224 16.62 -20.73 -15.43
N PRO A 225 17.89 -20.54 -15.82
CA PRO A 225 18.85 -19.70 -15.08
C PRO A 225 18.41 -18.22 -14.97
N PHE A 226 17.31 -17.84 -15.61
CA PHE A 226 16.72 -16.50 -15.61
C PHE A 226 15.40 -16.40 -14.83
N ASP A 227 14.90 -17.48 -14.22
CA ASP A 227 13.62 -17.51 -13.49
C ASP A 227 13.70 -17.07 -12.02
N TRP A 228 14.63 -16.17 -11.71
CA TRP A 228 14.87 -15.61 -10.38
C TRP A 228 13.72 -14.74 -9.84
N TYR A 229 12.72 -14.41 -10.67
CA TYR A 229 11.55 -13.60 -10.31
C TYR A 229 10.37 -14.43 -9.78
N LEU A 230 10.45 -15.76 -9.82
CA LEU A 230 9.40 -16.65 -9.33
C LEU A 230 9.62 -16.96 -7.84
N ALA A 231 8.59 -16.79 -7.02
CA ALA A 231 8.64 -17.12 -5.60
C ALA A 231 8.82 -18.64 -5.40
N PRO A 232 9.64 -19.08 -4.42
CA PRO A 232 9.86 -20.50 -4.17
C PRO A 232 8.57 -21.19 -3.70
N ASP A 233 8.30 -22.36 -4.25
CA ASP A 233 7.19 -23.21 -3.83
C ASP A 233 7.63 -24.01 -2.58
N PHE A 234 7.27 -23.53 -1.39
CA PHE A 234 7.61 -24.15 -0.10
C PHE A 234 6.98 -25.53 0.12
N ARG A 235 6.23 -26.05 -0.86
CA ARG A 235 5.55 -27.34 -0.77
C ARG A 235 6.47 -28.52 -1.12
N GLN A 236 7.56 -28.30 -1.86
CA GLN A 236 8.49 -29.37 -2.27
C GLN A 236 9.47 -29.80 -1.18
N SER A 237 9.75 -28.97 -0.17
CA SER A 237 10.70 -29.32 0.92
C SER A 237 10.17 -30.35 1.91
N ASN A 238 8.87 -30.66 1.87
CA ASN A 238 8.24 -31.64 2.76
C ASN A 238 8.03 -33.02 2.10
N LEU A 239 8.44 -33.20 0.83
CA LEU A 239 8.26 -34.44 0.07
C LEU A 239 9.56 -35.21 -0.16
N THR A 240 10.71 -34.67 0.24
CA THR A 240 12.04 -35.29 0.14
C THR A 240 12.61 -35.77 1.47
N THR A 241 11.80 -35.79 2.54
CA THR A 241 12.18 -36.26 3.89
C THR A 241 11.39 -37.50 4.35
N LEU A 242 11.05 -38.39 3.42
CA LEU A 242 10.64 -39.77 3.70
C LEU A 242 11.45 -40.75 2.83
#